data_AF-A0A1H9NXU4-F1
#
_entry.id   AF-A0A1H9NXU4-F1
#
_cell.length_a   1.000
_cell.length_b   1.000
_cell.length_c   1.000
_cell.angle_alpha   90.00
_cell.angle_beta   90.00
_cell.angle_gamma   90.00
#
_symmetry.space_group_name_H-M   'P 1'
#
loop_
_entity.id
_entity.type
_entity.pdbx_description
1 polymer ?
#
loop_
_entity_poly.entity_id
_entity_poly.type
_entity_poly.pdbx_seq_one_letter_code
_entity_poly.pdbx_strand_id
1 'polypeptide(L)'
;MSEELLLPVPSVSPGDAGVAWLRSSVVRFSNGPDHTRRRALTERLLDGLQATTLDELATALGLPGSLDDIARIAPSYQPHEPITTAADAAVERLATTHDEETAARIGLLVQAWAATHALADHLRTGDTAPPVPITRRAGADGVIEVGLADHPFGRGPHACPGRHLATRIAKNMAFRALHHQAEPLVLPNAWDHASAVALHAAGFPAVGTTSLGVAAAHGIPDGTGLAGDQAVALARLLADLPFPVTADLESGFGAPPREVADLVAGLGVAGVNLEDGRPHGLATPAEQAELITAVKTRAPGVFLNARIDTHWLGLAPEETADRARRYVDAGADGIFVAGLTDPREIEQLAALAPLNVLAQQRTPKELGELGVKRVSTGSLLFRAALHHTVATAEAVRDGGTAPAFSYEDVQGLVSRGTRSAAG
;
A
#
# COMPACT_ATOMS: atom_id res chain seq x y z
N MET A 1 -2.33 -7.58 29.53
CA MET A 1 -3.81 -7.57 29.47
C MET A 1 -4.28 -7.94 28.06
N SER A 2 -4.36 -9.22 27.74
CA SER A 2 -4.82 -9.69 26.41
C SER A 2 -5.50 -11.06 26.45
N GLU A 3 -5.88 -11.51 27.65
CA GLU A 3 -6.55 -12.80 27.86
C GLU A 3 -8.05 -12.72 27.56
N GLU A 4 -8.67 -11.55 27.73
CA GLU A 4 -10.07 -11.31 27.36
C GLU A 4 -10.32 -11.56 25.87
N LEU A 5 -9.32 -11.32 25.01
CA LEU A 5 -9.42 -11.63 23.57
C LEU A 5 -9.52 -13.13 23.27
N LEU A 6 -9.13 -13.99 24.22
CA LEU A 6 -9.22 -15.45 24.13
C LEU A 6 -10.58 -15.99 24.59
N LEU A 7 -11.43 -15.15 25.18
CA LEU A 7 -12.80 -15.55 25.51
C LEU A 7 -13.60 -15.89 24.24
N PRO A 8 -14.67 -16.69 24.35
CA PRO A 8 -15.58 -16.97 23.24
C PRO A 8 -16.23 -15.69 22.69
N VAL A 9 -16.62 -15.71 21.42
CA VAL A 9 -17.50 -14.66 20.85
C VAL A 9 -18.96 -14.89 21.29
N PRO A 10 -19.80 -13.84 21.43
CA PRO A 10 -21.21 -14.00 21.75
C PRO A 10 -21.95 -14.85 20.70
N SER A 11 -22.91 -15.67 21.15
CA SER A 11 -23.77 -16.45 20.26
C SER A 11 -24.67 -15.53 19.42
N VAL A 12 -24.92 -15.93 18.18
CA VAL A 12 -25.87 -15.25 17.28
C VAL A 12 -27.11 -16.11 17.09
N SER A 13 -28.26 -15.47 16.89
CA SER A 13 -29.51 -16.19 16.60
C SER A 13 -29.37 -16.98 15.28
N PRO A 14 -29.88 -18.21 15.22
CA PRO A 14 -29.91 -18.96 13.97
C PRO A 14 -30.87 -18.31 12.97
N GLY A 15 -30.65 -18.57 11.68
CA GLY A 15 -31.49 -18.12 10.59
C GLY A 15 -31.18 -18.91 9.32
N ASP A 16 -32.19 -19.07 8.47
CA ASP A 16 -32.11 -19.89 7.26
C ASP A 16 -31.95 -19.05 5.98
N ALA A 17 -32.11 -17.73 6.08
CA ALA A 17 -31.91 -16.78 4.98
C ALA A 17 -31.36 -15.43 5.48
N GLY A 18 -30.92 -14.60 4.53
CA GLY A 18 -30.51 -13.22 4.74
C GLY A 18 -29.30 -13.07 5.66
N VAL A 19 -29.21 -11.91 6.29
CA VAL A 19 -28.11 -11.57 7.21
C VAL A 19 -28.09 -12.49 8.43
N ALA A 20 -29.26 -12.97 8.89
CA ALA A 20 -29.34 -13.92 10.01
C ALA A 20 -28.64 -15.24 9.69
N TRP A 21 -28.89 -15.81 8.50
CA TRP A 21 -28.16 -16.98 8.01
C TRP A 21 -26.66 -16.72 7.85
N LEU A 22 -26.29 -15.58 7.27
CA LEU A 22 -24.88 -15.24 7.09
C LEU A 22 -24.17 -15.18 8.45
N ARG A 23 -24.75 -14.49 9.44
CA ARG A 23 -24.20 -14.39 10.81
C ARG A 23 -24.05 -15.78 11.46
N SER A 24 -25.05 -16.65 11.34
CA SER A 24 -25.03 -17.98 11.95
C SER A 24 -24.07 -18.97 11.27
N SER A 25 -23.63 -18.67 10.04
CA SER A 25 -22.83 -19.59 9.19
C SER A 25 -21.35 -19.21 9.05
N VAL A 26 -20.91 -18.03 9.51
CA VAL A 26 -19.52 -17.56 9.40
C VAL A 26 -18.63 -17.96 10.58
N VAL A 27 -17.31 -17.93 10.37
CA VAL A 27 -16.31 -18.16 11.42
C VAL A 27 -16.35 -17.07 12.51
N ARG A 28 -16.62 -15.81 12.13
CA ARG A 28 -16.53 -14.62 12.99
C ARG A 28 -17.39 -14.70 14.26
N PHE A 29 -18.53 -15.39 14.18
CA PHE A 29 -19.51 -15.52 15.26
C PHE A 29 -19.66 -16.97 15.75
N SER A 30 -18.63 -17.79 15.54
CA SER A 30 -18.62 -19.21 15.93
C SER A 30 -17.60 -19.49 17.03
N ASN A 31 -17.84 -20.55 17.81
CA ASN A 31 -16.93 -21.03 18.86
C ASN A 31 -16.74 -22.55 18.73
N GLY A 32 -15.76 -23.11 19.45
CA GLY A 32 -15.60 -24.56 19.60
C GLY A 32 -15.40 -25.30 18.27
N PRO A 33 -15.99 -26.50 18.09
CA PRO A 33 -15.81 -27.31 16.88
C PRO A 33 -16.24 -26.62 15.58
N ASP A 34 -17.33 -25.84 15.60
CA ASP A 34 -17.80 -25.09 14.43
C ASP A 34 -16.80 -24.01 14.02
N HIS A 35 -16.23 -23.31 15.01
CA HIS A 35 -15.16 -22.35 14.76
C HIS A 35 -13.96 -23.02 14.09
N THR A 36 -13.48 -24.15 14.62
CA THR A 36 -12.35 -24.87 14.04
C THR A 36 -12.62 -25.25 12.58
N ARG A 37 -13.81 -25.78 12.27
CA ARG A 37 -14.19 -26.16 10.90
C ARG A 37 -14.25 -24.95 9.96
N ARG A 38 -14.97 -23.89 10.37
CA ARG A 38 -15.15 -22.67 9.55
C ARG A 38 -13.86 -21.88 9.41
N ARG A 39 -13.00 -21.88 10.44
CA ARG A 39 -11.67 -21.27 10.40
C ARG A 39 -10.78 -21.95 9.37
N ALA A 40 -10.71 -23.29 9.37
CA ALA A 40 -9.93 -24.03 8.40
C ALA A 40 -10.44 -23.76 6.97
N LEU A 41 -11.75 -23.62 6.77
CA LEU A 41 -12.33 -23.23 5.48
C LEU A 41 -11.91 -21.81 5.07
N THR A 42 -12.02 -20.83 5.96
CA THR A 42 -11.58 -19.46 5.72
C THR A 42 -10.09 -19.38 5.37
N GLU A 43 -9.22 -20.09 6.10
CA GLU A 43 -7.79 -20.11 5.82
C GLU A 43 -7.50 -20.72 4.44
N ARG A 44 -8.18 -21.81 4.06
CA ARG A 44 -8.06 -22.39 2.71
C ARG A 44 -8.51 -21.44 1.61
N LEU A 45 -9.57 -20.66 1.83
CA LEU A 45 -10.06 -19.69 0.84
C LEU A 45 -9.08 -18.52 0.62
N LEU A 46 -8.26 -18.20 1.62
CA LEU A 46 -7.28 -17.11 1.57
C LEU A 46 -5.89 -17.57 1.15
N ASP A 47 -5.61 -18.86 1.21
CA ASP A 47 -4.28 -19.42 0.94
C ASP A 47 -3.81 -19.08 -0.48
N GLY A 48 -2.57 -18.62 -0.59
CA GLY A 48 -1.95 -18.23 -1.87
C GLY A 48 -2.51 -16.98 -2.55
N LEU A 49 -3.56 -16.32 -2.03
CA LEU A 49 -4.12 -15.12 -2.67
C LEU A 49 -3.15 -13.93 -2.62
N GLN A 50 -3.11 -13.15 -3.71
CA GLN A 50 -2.22 -12.00 -3.89
C GLN A 50 -2.99 -10.74 -4.35
N ALA A 51 -4.21 -10.56 -3.85
CA ALA A 51 -5.07 -9.44 -4.25
C ALA A 51 -4.46 -8.08 -3.86
N THR A 52 -4.51 -7.13 -4.78
CA THR A 52 -4.06 -5.75 -4.62
C THR A 52 -5.24 -4.78 -4.44
N THR A 53 -6.46 -5.21 -4.74
CA THR A 53 -7.72 -4.48 -4.53
C THR A 53 -8.79 -5.36 -3.85
N LEU A 54 -9.86 -4.73 -3.35
CA LEU A 54 -11.04 -5.48 -2.89
C LEU A 54 -11.77 -6.21 -4.03
N ASP A 55 -11.74 -5.67 -5.26
CA ASP A 55 -12.33 -6.33 -6.44
C ASP A 55 -11.57 -7.60 -6.85
N GLU A 56 -10.24 -7.57 -6.78
CA GLU A 56 -9.43 -8.77 -7.02
C GLU A 56 -9.67 -9.82 -5.93
N LEU A 57 -9.82 -9.40 -4.67
CA LEU A 57 -10.18 -10.30 -3.57
C LEU A 57 -11.58 -10.90 -3.81
N ALA A 58 -12.55 -10.09 -4.23
CA ALA A 58 -13.90 -10.55 -4.52
C ALA A 58 -13.91 -11.54 -5.70
N THR A 59 -13.16 -11.25 -6.75
CA THR A 59 -13.00 -12.14 -7.91
C THR A 59 -12.34 -13.46 -7.51
N ALA A 60 -11.27 -13.42 -6.71
CA ALA A 60 -10.58 -14.61 -6.21
C ALA A 60 -11.45 -15.48 -5.29
N LEU A 61 -12.39 -14.86 -4.55
CA LEU A 61 -13.39 -15.56 -3.74
C LEU A 61 -14.62 -16.01 -4.55
N GLY A 62 -14.62 -15.84 -5.87
CA GLY A 62 -15.73 -16.26 -6.74
C GLY A 62 -16.96 -15.35 -6.68
N LEU A 63 -16.79 -14.10 -6.27
CA LEU A 63 -17.84 -13.08 -6.14
C LEU A 63 -17.49 -11.78 -6.91
N PRO A 64 -17.15 -11.85 -8.23
CA PRO A 64 -16.81 -10.65 -8.99
C PRO A 64 -17.96 -9.65 -9.04
N GLY A 65 -17.66 -8.35 -8.94
CA GLY A 65 -18.67 -7.27 -9.00
C GLY A 65 -19.61 -7.22 -7.78
N SER A 66 -19.29 -7.90 -6.69
CA SER A 66 -20.16 -7.98 -5.50
C SER A 66 -20.03 -6.81 -4.53
N LEU A 67 -19.07 -5.90 -4.71
CA LEU A 67 -18.72 -4.90 -3.69
C LEU A 67 -19.87 -3.95 -3.31
N ASP A 68 -20.76 -3.61 -4.24
CA ASP A 68 -21.97 -2.82 -3.93
C ASP A 68 -22.92 -3.56 -2.98
N ASP A 69 -23.06 -4.88 -3.14
CA ASP A 69 -23.86 -5.70 -2.25
C ASP A 69 -23.16 -5.91 -0.91
N ILE A 70 -21.84 -6.09 -0.90
CA ILE A 70 -21.03 -6.12 0.32
C ILE A 70 -21.18 -4.82 1.12
N ALA A 71 -21.16 -3.67 0.44
CA ALA A 71 -21.35 -2.35 1.07
C ALA A 71 -22.74 -2.20 1.70
N ARG A 72 -23.79 -2.80 1.10
CA ARG A 72 -25.15 -2.84 1.66
C ARG A 72 -25.28 -3.78 2.87
N ILE A 73 -24.52 -4.88 2.88
CA ILE A 73 -24.55 -5.86 3.98
C ILE A 73 -23.77 -5.35 5.20
N ALA A 74 -22.62 -4.70 4.99
CA ALA A 74 -21.67 -4.35 6.05
C ALA A 74 -22.28 -3.61 7.27
N PRO A 75 -23.16 -2.60 7.11
CA PRO A 75 -23.78 -1.91 8.25
C PRO A 75 -24.67 -2.83 9.09
N SER A 76 -25.30 -3.84 8.48
CA SER A 76 -26.13 -4.84 9.15
C SER A 76 -25.32 -6.08 9.56
N TYR A 77 -24.00 -6.14 9.43
CA TYR A 77 -23.28 -7.41 9.65
C TYR A 77 -23.14 -7.78 11.14
N GLN A 78 -22.87 -6.81 12.00
CA GLN A 78 -22.60 -7.09 13.41
C GLN A 78 -23.89 -7.46 14.17
N PRO A 79 -23.88 -8.44 15.11
CA PRO A 79 -25.11 -8.98 15.71
C PRO A 79 -26.02 -7.98 16.45
N HIS A 80 -25.45 -6.88 16.92
CA HIS A 80 -26.14 -5.80 17.64
C HIS A 80 -26.72 -4.73 16.71
N GLU A 81 -26.36 -4.76 15.43
CA GLU A 81 -26.88 -3.82 14.42
C GLU A 81 -28.18 -4.36 13.83
N PRO A 82 -29.14 -3.46 13.50
CA PRO A 82 -30.40 -3.86 12.88
C PRO A 82 -30.16 -4.46 11.48
N ILE A 83 -30.94 -5.49 11.16
CA ILE A 83 -30.99 -6.06 9.82
C ILE A 83 -31.95 -5.22 8.97
N THR A 84 -31.50 -4.77 7.81
CA THR A 84 -32.34 -4.04 6.85
C THR A 84 -32.78 -4.96 5.72
N THR A 85 -33.95 -4.69 5.12
CA THR A 85 -34.44 -5.43 3.94
C THR A 85 -33.47 -5.35 2.76
N ALA A 86 -32.76 -4.23 2.61
CA ALA A 86 -31.74 -4.06 1.58
C ALA A 86 -30.52 -4.98 1.82
N ALA A 87 -30.08 -5.12 3.07
CA ALA A 87 -29.00 -6.02 3.44
C ALA A 87 -29.41 -7.50 3.24
N ASP A 88 -30.62 -7.89 3.64
CA ASP A 88 -31.12 -9.24 3.38
C ASP A 88 -31.18 -9.53 1.88
N ALA A 89 -31.76 -8.64 1.09
CA ALA A 89 -31.82 -8.80 -0.36
C ALA A 89 -30.43 -8.87 -1.01
N ALA A 90 -29.43 -8.16 -0.44
CA ALA A 90 -28.05 -8.24 -0.90
C ALA A 90 -27.40 -9.59 -0.57
N VAL A 91 -27.62 -10.13 0.64
CA VAL A 91 -27.17 -11.49 0.97
C VAL A 91 -27.79 -12.49 0.02
N GLU A 92 -29.10 -12.43 -0.23
CA GLU A 92 -29.80 -13.38 -1.10
C GLU A 92 -29.36 -13.31 -2.57
N ARG A 93 -28.89 -12.15 -3.06
CA ARG A 93 -28.28 -12.06 -4.39
C ARG A 93 -26.92 -12.77 -4.47
N LEU A 94 -26.13 -12.71 -3.41
CA LEU A 94 -24.80 -13.31 -3.37
C LEU A 94 -24.84 -14.79 -2.96
N ALA A 95 -25.81 -15.18 -2.14
CA ALA A 95 -25.97 -16.52 -1.59
C ALA A 95 -26.71 -17.44 -2.56
N THR A 96 -26.05 -17.83 -3.66
CA THR A 96 -26.62 -18.79 -4.63
C THR A 96 -26.91 -20.15 -3.99
N THR A 97 -26.17 -20.50 -2.93
CA THR A 97 -26.43 -21.61 -2.02
C THR A 97 -26.32 -21.12 -0.57
N HIS A 98 -27.18 -21.63 0.32
CA HIS A 98 -27.13 -21.32 1.75
C HIS A 98 -26.20 -22.26 2.53
N ASP A 99 -24.99 -22.51 2.01
CA ASP A 99 -23.97 -23.37 2.63
C ASP A 99 -22.83 -22.58 3.32
N GLU A 100 -22.00 -23.29 4.11
CA GLU A 100 -20.90 -22.66 4.87
C GLU A 100 -19.82 -22.06 3.97
N GLU A 101 -19.61 -22.57 2.75
CA GLU A 101 -18.59 -22.05 1.84
C GLU A 101 -19.00 -20.73 1.22
N THR A 102 -20.24 -20.63 0.76
CA THR A 102 -20.84 -19.38 0.29
C THR A 102 -20.88 -18.34 1.42
N ALA A 103 -21.29 -18.74 2.63
CA ALA A 103 -21.25 -17.86 3.80
C ALA A 103 -19.82 -17.38 4.12
N ALA A 104 -18.80 -18.25 4.02
CA ALA A 104 -17.41 -17.89 4.27
C ALA A 104 -16.88 -16.86 3.26
N ARG A 105 -17.17 -17.02 1.97
CA ARG A 105 -16.77 -16.08 0.91
C ARG A 105 -17.40 -14.69 1.11
N ILE A 106 -18.72 -14.64 1.32
CA ILE A 106 -19.44 -13.39 1.60
C ILE A 106 -18.93 -12.76 2.90
N GLY A 107 -18.84 -13.55 3.96
CA GLY A 107 -18.40 -13.10 5.28
C GLY A 107 -16.97 -12.55 5.28
N LEU A 108 -16.08 -13.09 4.45
CA LEU A 108 -14.72 -12.55 4.27
C LEU A 108 -14.74 -11.15 3.66
N LEU A 109 -15.50 -10.95 2.59
CA LEU A 109 -15.60 -9.64 1.93
C LEU A 109 -16.29 -8.60 2.82
N VAL A 110 -17.36 -8.98 3.52
CA VAL A 110 -18.05 -8.08 4.46
C VAL A 110 -17.11 -7.65 5.60
N GLN A 111 -16.32 -8.57 6.15
CA GLN A 111 -15.33 -8.24 7.18
C GLN A 111 -14.17 -7.41 6.64
N ALA A 112 -13.74 -7.65 5.40
CA ALA A 112 -12.69 -6.88 4.75
C ALA A 112 -13.15 -5.45 4.43
N TRP A 113 -14.41 -5.24 4.07
CA TRP A 113 -14.93 -3.97 3.57
C TRP A 113 -14.64 -2.79 4.49
N ALA A 114 -15.33 -2.68 5.63
CA ALA A 114 -15.23 -1.51 6.50
C ALA A 114 -13.83 -1.39 7.14
N ALA A 115 -13.24 -2.51 7.57
CA ALA A 115 -11.95 -2.52 8.23
C ALA A 115 -10.79 -2.11 7.30
N THR A 116 -10.81 -2.52 6.02
CA THR A 116 -9.77 -2.13 5.07
C THR A 116 -9.89 -0.66 4.67
N HIS A 117 -11.11 -0.13 4.51
CA HIS A 117 -11.33 1.30 4.28
C HIS A 117 -10.85 2.14 5.48
N ALA A 118 -11.23 1.75 6.70
CA ALA A 118 -10.76 2.42 7.91
C ALA A 118 -9.22 2.39 8.02
N LEU A 119 -8.60 1.24 7.77
CA LEU A 119 -7.14 1.12 7.77
C LEU A 119 -6.48 2.03 6.73
N ALA A 120 -7.06 2.11 5.52
CA ALA A 120 -6.55 2.99 4.47
C ALA A 120 -6.65 4.47 4.87
N ASP A 121 -7.76 4.87 5.49
CA ASP A 121 -7.93 6.23 6.00
C ASP A 121 -6.94 6.53 7.13
N HIS A 122 -6.72 5.61 8.06
CA HIS A 122 -5.76 5.76 9.14
C HIS A 122 -4.33 5.95 8.62
N LEU A 123 -3.91 5.12 7.66
CA LEU A 123 -2.61 5.26 6.99
C LEU A 123 -2.45 6.62 6.30
N ARG A 124 -3.54 7.16 5.75
CA ARG A 124 -3.55 8.47 5.07
C ARG A 124 -3.49 9.64 6.05
N THR A 125 -4.15 9.54 7.21
CA THR A 125 -4.25 10.63 8.20
C THR A 125 -3.20 10.55 9.31
N GLY A 126 -2.46 9.44 9.41
CA GLY A 126 -1.57 9.17 10.53
C GLY A 126 -2.30 8.75 11.80
N ASP A 127 -3.56 8.33 11.69
CA ASP A 127 -4.30 7.76 12.82
C ASP A 127 -3.68 6.41 13.21
N THR A 128 -3.44 6.21 14.50
CA THR A 128 -2.86 4.99 15.06
C THR A 128 -3.92 4.06 15.65
N ALA A 129 -5.19 4.45 15.61
CA ALA A 129 -6.30 3.62 16.04
C ALA A 129 -6.36 2.32 15.22
N PRO A 130 -6.78 1.21 15.83
CA PRO A 130 -7.04 -0.02 15.09
C PRO A 130 -8.24 0.18 14.13
N PRO A 131 -8.25 -0.50 12.97
CA PRO A 131 -9.35 -0.35 12.00
C PRO A 131 -10.70 -0.84 12.53
N VAL A 132 -10.67 -1.66 13.58
CA VAL A 132 -11.82 -2.01 14.39
C VAL A 132 -11.45 -1.69 15.85
N PRO A 133 -12.08 -0.70 16.50
CA PRO A 133 -11.67 -0.24 17.85
C PRO A 133 -11.99 -1.25 18.95
N ILE A 134 -13.11 -1.94 18.81
CA ILE A 134 -13.64 -2.83 19.85
C ILE A 134 -14.11 -4.16 19.25
N THR A 135 -14.01 -5.21 20.05
CA THR A 135 -14.66 -6.50 19.79
C THR A 135 -15.48 -6.91 21.01
N ARG A 136 -16.47 -7.79 20.80
CA ARG A 136 -17.30 -8.31 21.89
C ARG A 136 -16.95 -9.74 22.22
N ARG A 137 -17.02 -10.08 23.51
CA ARG A 137 -16.68 -11.39 24.06
C ARG A 137 -17.73 -11.83 25.08
N ALA A 138 -17.95 -13.14 25.19
CA ALA A 138 -18.81 -13.73 26.20
C ALA A 138 -17.99 -13.91 27.49
N GLY A 139 -18.20 -13.02 28.46
CA GLY A 139 -17.66 -13.11 29.82
C GLY A 139 -18.59 -13.90 30.74
N ALA A 140 -18.18 -14.05 32.01
CA ALA A 140 -18.95 -14.81 33.01
C ALA A 140 -20.35 -14.23 33.28
N ASP A 141 -20.47 -12.89 33.27
CA ASP A 141 -21.70 -12.16 33.62
C ASP A 141 -22.41 -11.54 32.40
N GLY A 142 -22.02 -11.93 31.17
CA GLY A 142 -22.63 -11.43 29.93
C GLY A 142 -21.62 -11.00 28.87
N VAL A 143 -22.07 -10.15 27.93
CA VAL A 143 -21.23 -9.67 26.84
C VAL A 143 -20.37 -8.49 27.32
N ILE A 144 -19.06 -8.60 27.13
CA ILE A 144 -18.10 -7.53 27.42
C ILE A 144 -17.53 -6.94 26.12
N GLU A 145 -17.13 -5.68 26.16
CA GLU A 145 -16.37 -5.01 25.09
C GLU A 145 -14.88 -5.03 25.42
N VAL A 146 -14.07 -5.40 24.43
CA VAL A 146 -12.62 -5.53 24.54
C VAL A 146 -11.98 -4.63 23.49
N GLY A 147 -11.10 -3.73 23.92
CA GLY A 147 -10.35 -2.85 23.03
C GLY A 147 -9.32 -3.60 22.19
N LEU A 148 -9.06 -3.10 20.98
CA LEU A 148 -8.12 -3.71 20.03
C LEU A 148 -6.87 -2.84 19.77
N ALA A 149 -6.61 -1.83 20.61
CA ALA A 149 -5.46 -0.92 20.43
C ALA A 149 -4.12 -1.67 20.31
N ASP A 150 -3.87 -2.63 21.21
CA ASP A 150 -2.62 -3.42 21.20
C ASP A 150 -2.67 -4.63 20.23
N HIS A 151 -3.86 -4.94 19.69
CA HIS A 151 -4.10 -6.10 18.83
C HIS A 151 -5.03 -5.71 17.67
N PRO A 152 -4.60 -4.85 16.74
CA PRO A 152 -5.46 -4.26 15.70
C PRO A 152 -6.12 -5.30 14.78
N PHE A 153 -5.54 -6.50 14.72
CA PHE A 153 -6.05 -7.64 13.96
C PHE A 153 -6.56 -8.78 14.86
N GLY A 154 -6.80 -8.52 16.15
CA GLY A 154 -7.18 -9.53 17.13
C GLY A 154 -6.03 -10.43 17.57
N ARG A 155 -6.34 -11.35 18.51
CA ARG A 155 -5.38 -12.28 19.12
C ARG A 155 -5.98 -13.68 19.25
N GLY A 156 -5.14 -14.70 19.22
CA GLY A 156 -5.53 -16.09 19.48
C GLY A 156 -6.42 -16.67 18.37
N PRO A 157 -7.39 -17.54 18.69
CA PRO A 157 -8.18 -18.26 17.68
C PRO A 157 -9.00 -17.33 16.79
N HIS A 158 -9.32 -16.12 17.25
CA HIS A 158 -10.11 -15.12 16.52
C HIS A 158 -9.26 -14.01 15.87
N ALA A 159 -7.93 -14.17 15.77
CA ALA A 159 -7.09 -13.25 15.03
C ALA A 159 -7.43 -13.27 13.52
N CYS A 160 -7.29 -12.14 12.85
CA CYS A 160 -7.63 -12.01 11.42
C CYS A 160 -6.74 -12.90 10.55
N PRO A 161 -7.30 -13.88 9.80
CA PRO A 161 -6.51 -14.73 8.90
C PRO A 161 -6.02 -13.95 7.67
N GLY A 162 -6.74 -12.89 7.27
CA GLY A 162 -6.45 -12.09 6.09
C GLY A 162 -5.62 -10.84 6.36
N ARG A 163 -4.90 -10.75 7.48
CA ARG A 163 -4.16 -9.53 7.88
C ARG A 163 -3.22 -9.01 6.79
N HIS A 164 -2.47 -9.90 6.13
CA HIS A 164 -1.54 -9.52 5.07
C HIS A 164 -2.26 -8.87 3.89
N LEU A 165 -3.35 -9.49 3.41
CA LEU A 165 -4.18 -8.96 2.32
C LEU A 165 -4.82 -7.62 2.68
N ALA A 166 -5.44 -7.53 3.87
CA ALA A 166 -6.05 -6.28 4.34
C ALA A 166 -5.03 -5.14 4.43
N THR A 167 -3.85 -5.41 4.98
CA THR A 167 -2.76 -4.42 5.08
C THR A 167 -2.27 -3.97 3.71
N ARG A 168 -2.09 -4.92 2.78
CA ARG A 168 -1.65 -4.64 1.41
C ARG A 168 -2.66 -3.77 0.67
N ILE A 169 -3.93 -4.19 0.65
CA ILE A 169 -5.01 -3.45 -0.03
C ILE A 169 -5.18 -2.06 0.58
N ALA A 170 -5.14 -1.94 1.92
CA ALA A 170 -5.24 -0.65 2.59
C ALA A 170 -4.07 0.30 2.25
N LYS A 171 -2.83 -0.20 2.20
CA LYS A 171 -1.67 0.61 1.78
C LYS A 171 -1.81 1.11 0.34
N ASN A 172 -2.31 0.26 -0.56
CA ASN A 172 -2.58 0.64 -1.95
C ASN A 172 -3.63 1.75 -2.04
N MET A 173 -4.75 1.59 -1.32
CA MET A 173 -5.83 2.59 -1.24
C MET A 173 -5.32 3.91 -0.66
N ALA A 174 -4.58 3.85 0.45
CA ALA A 174 -4.01 5.02 1.12
C ALA A 174 -3.03 5.76 0.21
N PHE A 175 -2.10 5.04 -0.43
CA PHE A 175 -1.10 5.64 -1.31
C PHE A 175 -1.74 6.32 -2.53
N ARG A 176 -2.74 5.69 -3.14
CA ARG A 176 -3.54 6.32 -4.19
C ARG A 176 -4.21 7.60 -3.68
N ALA A 177 -4.88 7.54 -2.54
CA ALA A 177 -5.59 8.68 -1.97
C ALA A 177 -4.67 9.87 -1.62
N LEU A 178 -3.40 9.61 -1.25
CA LEU A 178 -2.41 10.68 -1.01
C LEU A 178 -2.15 11.56 -2.25
N HIS A 179 -2.35 11.05 -3.48
CA HIS A 179 -2.16 11.81 -4.73
C HIS A 179 -3.37 12.68 -5.12
N HIS A 180 -4.48 12.58 -4.38
CA HIS A 180 -5.72 13.32 -4.65
C HIS A 180 -6.03 14.36 -3.58
N GLN A 181 -5.07 14.65 -2.70
CA GLN A 181 -5.20 15.69 -1.68
C GLN A 181 -5.08 17.11 -2.27
N ALA A 182 -5.46 18.10 -1.48
CA ALA A 182 -5.33 19.51 -1.84
C ALA A 182 -3.85 19.90 -1.97
N GLU A 183 -3.07 19.61 -0.93
CA GLU A 183 -1.62 19.83 -0.90
C GLU A 183 -0.88 18.64 -1.55
N PRO A 184 0.27 18.87 -2.20
CA PRO A 184 1.05 17.80 -2.78
C PRO A 184 1.65 16.88 -1.72
N LEU A 185 1.69 15.58 -2.03
CA LEU A 185 2.47 14.62 -1.25
C LEU A 185 3.96 14.92 -1.38
N VAL A 186 4.61 15.34 -0.29
CA VAL A 186 6.08 15.32 -0.22
C VAL A 186 6.52 13.89 0.08
N LEU A 187 7.16 13.25 -0.89
CA LEU A 187 7.61 11.87 -0.80
C LEU A 187 9.13 11.80 -0.64
N PRO A 188 9.65 11.54 0.59
CA PRO A 188 11.07 11.32 0.77
C PRO A 188 11.48 9.93 0.24
N ASN A 189 12.72 9.82 -0.22
CA ASN A 189 13.24 8.60 -0.81
C ASN A 189 14.35 7.99 0.05
N ALA A 190 14.15 6.74 0.45
CA ALA A 190 15.07 5.92 1.22
C ALA A 190 15.97 5.06 0.33
N TRP A 191 17.11 4.66 0.86
CA TRP A 191 18.04 3.71 0.23
C TRP A 191 18.31 2.47 1.09
N ASP A 192 17.76 2.43 2.31
CA ASP A 192 17.84 1.31 3.24
C ASP A 192 16.65 1.31 4.23
N HIS A 193 16.61 0.33 5.13
CA HIS A 193 15.58 0.25 6.17
C HIS A 193 15.65 1.40 7.18
N ALA A 194 16.84 1.79 7.62
CA ALA A 194 17.00 2.80 8.67
C ALA A 194 16.49 4.17 8.22
N SER A 195 16.85 4.58 7.00
CA SER A 195 16.35 5.80 6.36
C SER A 195 14.84 5.75 6.17
N ALA A 196 14.26 4.63 5.71
CA ALA A 196 12.80 4.51 5.54
C ALA A 196 12.04 4.67 6.86
N VAL A 197 12.48 3.99 7.92
CA VAL A 197 11.83 4.09 9.24
C VAL A 197 12.04 5.47 9.87
N ALA A 198 13.23 6.06 9.76
CA ALA A 198 13.49 7.41 10.25
C ALA A 198 12.59 8.45 9.56
N LEU A 199 12.38 8.33 8.24
CA LEU A 199 11.49 9.20 7.49
C LEU A 199 10.04 9.05 7.94
N HIS A 200 9.56 7.83 8.12
CA HIS A 200 8.21 7.63 8.64
C HIS A 200 8.03 8.16 10.07
N ALA A 201 9.02 7.94 10.94
CA ALA A 201 9.03 8.47 12.31
C ALA A 201 9.03 10.00 12.36
N ALA A 202 9.54 10.66 11.31
CA ALA A 202 9.46 12.11 11.14
C ALA A 202 8.07 12.60 10.66
N GLY A 203 7.11 11.70 10.46
CA GLY A 203 5.72 12.02 10.11
C GLY A 203 5.39 11.96 8.62
N PHE A 204 6.30 11.46 7.78
CA PHE A 204 5.98 11.26 6.35
C PHE A 204 5.02 10.08 6.18
N PRO A 205 3.88 10.26 5.48
CA PRO A 205 2.84 9.23 5.39
C PRO A 205 3.20 8.09 4.42
N ALA A 206 4.22 8.28 3.57
CA ALA A 206 4.72 7.28 2.65
C ALA A 206 6.21 7.53 2.35
N VAL A 207 6.90 6.50 1.87
CA VAL A 207 8.33 6.55 1.50
C VAL A 207 8.53 5.97 0.11
N GLY A 208 9.37 6.62 -0.71
CA GLY A 208 9.87 6.05 -1.97
C GLY A 208 11.23 5.38 -1.79
N THR A 209 11.65 4.53 -2.73
CA THR A 209 13.09 4.19 -2.86
C THR A 209 13.78 5.11 -3.88
N THR A 210 15.11 5.10 -3.94
CA THR A 210 15.89 5.79 -4.98
C THR A 210 16.94 4.85 -5.57
N SER A 211 16.93 4.69 -6.91
CA SER A 211 17.89 3.83 -7.62
C SER A 211 19.34 4.23 -7.34
N LEU A 212 19.68 5.53 -7.42
CA LEU A 212 21.05 6.03 -7.17
C LEU A 212 21.57 5.64 -5.80
N GLY A 213 20.77 5.82 -4.75
CA GLY A 213 21.20 5.50 -3.39
C GLY A 213 21.44 4.00 -3.21
N VAL A 214 20.57 3.17 -3.78
CA VAL A 214 20.71 1.71 -3.73
C VAL A 214 21.94 1.23 -4.52
N ALA A 215 22.11 1.70 -5.75
CA ALA A 215 23.21 1.31 -6.62
C ALA A 215 24.56 1.76 -6.03
N ALA A 216 24.67 3.04 -5.64
CA ALA A 216 25.90 3.60 -5.09
C ALA A 216 26.33 2.93 -3.79
N ALA A 217 25.39 2.57 -2.91
CA ALA A 217 25.69 1.83 -1.67
C ALA A 217 26.33 0.44 -1.93
N HIS A 218 26.14 -0.11 -3.13
CA HIS A 218 26.71 -1.40 -3.55
C HIS A 218 27.86 -1.26 -4.56
N GLY A 219 28.33 -0.03 -4.83
CA GLY A 219 29.39 0.22 -5.81
C GLY A 219 28.97 -0.03 -7.27
N ILE A 220 27.67 0.02 -7.55
CA ILE A 220 27.08 -0.19 -8.88
C ILE A 220 26.73 1.18 -9.50
N PRO A 221 27.01 1.42 -10.79
CA PRO A 221 26.51 2.60 -11.48
C PRO A 221 24.98 2.63 -11.56
N ASP A 222 24.39 3.80 -11.34
CA ASP A 222 22.95 4.01 -11.43
C ASP A 222 22.43 4.09 -12.87
N GLY A 223 21.16 3.74 -13.09
CA GLY A 223 20.48 3.85 -14.38
C GLY A 223 20.94 2.85 -15.44
N THR A 224 21.70 1.82 -15.06
CA THR A 224 22.17 0.76 -15.97
C THR A 224 21.37 -0.54 -15.84
N GLY A 225 20.37 -0.60 -14.95
CA GLY A 225 19.64 -1.82 -14.61
C GLY A 225 20.43 -2.88 -13.83
N LEU A 226 21.72 -2.65 -13.54
CA LEU A 226 22.59 -3.64 -12.88
C LEU A 226 22.30 -3.81 -11.39
N ALA A 227 21.64 -2.84 -10.76
CA ALA A 227 21.27 -2.87 -9.35
C ALA A 227 19.89 -3.50 -9.07
N GLY A 228 19.30 -4.18 -10.07
CA GLY A 228 17.94 -4.73 -9.99
C GLY A 228 17.73 -5.67 -8.81
N ASP A 229 18.67 -6.56 -8.53
CA ASP A 229 18.60 -7.48 -7.39
C ASP A 229 18.56 -6.72 -6.05
N GLN A 230 19.37 -5.66 -5.90
CA GLN A 230 19.43 -4.84 -4.71
C GLN A 230 18.15 -4.01 -4.54
N ALA A 231 17.63 -3.45 -5.62
CA ALA A 231 16.38 -2.68 -5.62
C ALA A 231 15.18 -3.56 -5.23
N VAL A 232 15.08 -4.77 -5.80
CA VAL A 232 14.03 -5.75 -5.47
C VAL A 232 14.16 -6.23 -4.03
N ALA A 233 15.38 -6.51 -3.56
CA ALA A 233 15.61 -6.91 -2.17
C ALA A 233 15.18 -5.82 -1.18
N LEU A 234 15.52 -4.55 -1.45
CA LEU A 234 15.08 -3.43 -0.64
C LEU A 234 13.56 -3.26 -0.69
N ALA A 235 12.94 -3.30 -1.88
CA ALA A 235 11.50 -3.17 -2.02
C ALA A 235 10.74 -4.22 -1.20
N ARG A 236 11.17 -5.49 -1.25
CA ARG A 236 10.61 -6.58 -0.43
C ARG A 236 10.80 -6.34 1.06
N LEU A 237 11.99 -5.90 1.48
CA LEU A 237 12.28 -5.58 2.88
C LEU A 237 11.37 -4.47 3.42
N LEU A 238 11.13 -3.43 2.61
CA LEU A 238 10.33 -2.27 3.03
C LEU A 238 8.82 -2.52 2.91
N ALA A 239 8.37 -3.44 2.05
CA ALA A 239 6.95 -3.77 1.89
C ALA A 239 6.27 -4.24 3.19
N ASP A 240 7.04 -4.84 4.11
CA ASP A 240 6.57 -5.34 5.40
C ASP A 240 6.39 -4.26 6.48
N LEU A 241 6.85 -3.03 6.23
CA LEU A 241 6.70 -1.88 7.14
C LEU A 241 5.24 -1.44 7.25
N PRO A 242 4.78 -0.81 8.33
CA PRO A 242 3.36 -0.52 8.54
C PRO A 242 2.79 0.60 7.66
N PHE A 243 3.58 1.22 6.80
CA PHE A 243 3.20 2.36 5.96
C PHE A 243 3.37 2.07 4.46
N PRO A 244 2.74 2.86 3.57
CA PRO A 244 2.93 2.73 2.13
C PRO A 244 4.36 3.01 1.67
N VAL A 245 4.87 2.14 0.80
CA VAL A 245 6.17 2.27 0.14
C VAL A 245 5.98 2.22 -1.38
N THR A 246 6.68 3.08 -2.12
CA THR A 246 6.77 3.00 -3.58
C THR A 246 8.19 2.69 -4.03
N ALA A 247 8.37 1.73 -4.93
CA ALA A 247 9.69 1.30 -5.36
C ALA A 247 10.07 1.95 -6.70
N ASP A 248 11.27 2.51 -6.77
CA ASP A 248 11.93 2.89 -8.01
C ASP A 248 12.50 1.62 -8.67
N LEU A 249 11.95 1.24 -9.83
CA LEU A 249 12.32 0.04 -10.57
C LEU A 249 13.02 0.36 -11.91
N GLU A 250 13.51 1.60 -12.07
CA GLU A 250 14.10 2.08 -13.33
C GLU A 250 13.18 1.76 -14.52
N SER A 251 13.72 1.16 -15.58
CA SER A 251 13.00 0.71 -16.77
C SER A 251 12.38 -0.70 -16.64
N GLY A 252 12.33 -1.27 -15.43
CA GLY A 252 12.09 -2.69 -15.21
C GLY A 252 13.33 -3.56 -15.44
N PHE A 253 14.52 -2.98 -15.27
CA PHE A 253 15.83 -3.64 -15.35
C PHE A 253 16.09 -4.41 -16.67
N GLY A 254 15.45 -3.97 -17.77
CA GLY A 254 15.57 -4.63 -19.08
C GLY A 254 14.77 -5.94 -19.22
N ALA A 255 13.96 -6.30 -18.24
CA ALA A 255 13.08 -7.48 -18.29
C ALA A 255 11.86 -7.23 -19.21
N PRO A 256 11.27 -8.30 -19.78
CA PRO A 256 10.07 -8.16 -20.61
C PRO A 256 8.85 -7.73 -19.78
N PRO A 257 7.85 -7.05 -20.39
CA PRO A 257 6.67 -6.52 -19.69
C PRO A 257 5.97 -7.50 -18.73
N ARG A 258 5.82 -8.77 -19.15
CA ARG A 258 5.18 -9.80 -18.32
C ARG A 258 5.97 -10.10 -17.05
N GLU A 259 7.29 -10.16 -17.12
CA GLU A 259 8.14 -10.43 -15.95
C GLU A 259 8.15 -9.25 -15.00
N VAL A 260 8.16 -8.02 -15.51
CA VAL A 260 8.01 -6.82 -14.67
C VAL A 260 6.64 -6.81 -13.99
N ALA A 261 5.58 -7.17 -14.71
CA ALA A 261 4.23 -7.26 -14.15
C ALA A 261 4.13 -8.30 -13.02
N ASP A 262 4.71 -9.48 -13.20
CA ASP A 262 4.76 -10.53 -12.16
C ASP A 262 5.63 -10.10 -10.98
N LEU A 263 6.74 -9.41 -11.22
CA LEU A 263 7.58 -8.82 -10.17
C LEU A 263 6.78 -7.83 -9.33
N VAL A 264 6.14 -6.83 -9.96
CA VAL A 264 5.35 -5.80 -9.27
C VAL A 264 4.23 -6.43 -8.44
N ALA A 265 3.54 -7.44 -8.98
CA ALA A 265 2.52 -8.18 -8.24
C ALA A 265 3.08 -8.97 -7.04
N GLY A 266 4.36 -9.37 -7.07
CA GLY A 266 5.01 -10.09 -5.99
C GLY A 266 5.69 -9.22 -4.93
N LEU A 267 5.88 -7.91 -5.17
CA LEU A 267 6.68 -7.05 -4.28
C LEU A 267 5.97 -6.66 -2.98
N GLY A 268 4.64 -6.52 -2.99
CA GLY A 268 3.88 -6.04 -1.82
C GLY A 268 3.98 -4.53 -1.53
N VAL A 269 4.65 -3.77 -2.41
CA VAL A 269 4.71 -2.30 -2.34
C VAL A 269 3.40 -1.65 -2.81
N ALA A 270 3.16 -0.42 -2.34
CA ALA A 270 1.95 0.34 -2.67
C ALA A 270 2.01 1.06 -4.02
N GLY A 271 3.21 1.28 -4.54
CA GLY A 271 3.42 1.86 -5.85
C GLY A 271 4.77 1.51 -6.45
N VAL A 272 4.96 1.87 -7.72
CA VAL A 272 6.24 1.76 -8.41
C VAL A 272 6.46 2.98 -9.32
N ASN A 273 7.72 3.34 -9.53
CA ASN A 273 8.13 4.18 -10.64
C ASN A 273 8.69 3.27 -11.75
N LEU A 274 8.24 3.50 -12.99
CA LEU A 274 8.79 2.84 -14.18
C LEU A 274 9.09 3.88 -15.25
N GLU A 275 10.33 3.95 -15.70
CA GLU A 275 10.81 5.00 -16.60
C GLU A 275 10.91 4.56 -18.06
N ASP A 276 10.75 5.52 -18.97
CA ASP A 276 10.99 5.33 -20.41
C ASP A 276 12.46 5.56 -20.79
N GLY A 277 13.30 6.06 -19.86
CA GLY A 277 14.75 6.13 -20.00
C GLY A 277 15.38 4.75 -20.22
N ARG A 278 16.38 4.67 -21.09
CA ARG A 278 17.15 3.47 -21.41
C ARG A 278 18.64 3.83 -21.52
N PRO A 279 19.56 2.86 -21.41
CA PRO A 279 21.01 3.13 -21.54
C PRO A 279 21.44 3.87 -22.83
N HIS A 280 20.62 3.82 -23.89
CA HIS A 280 20.92 4.41 -25.19
C HIS A 280 19.85 5.41 -25.67
N GLY A 281 19.04 5.97 -24.77
CA GLY A 281 18.03 6.97 -25.12
C GLY A 281 16.71 6.75 -24.40
N LEU A 282 15.60 6.86 -25.13
CA LEU A 282 14.25 6.61 -24.64
C LEU A 282 13.67 5.38 -25.32
N ALA A 283 12.84 4.62 -24.60
CA ALA A 283 11.93 3.67 -25.22
C ALA A 283 10.96 4.42 -26.14
N THR A 284 10.45 3.72 -27.14
CA THR A 284 9.32 4.25 -27.91
C THR A 284 8.10 4.39 -26.99
N PRO A 285 7.20 5.35 -27.24
CA PRO A 285 5.99 5.48 -26.43
C PRO A 285 5.11 4.21 -26.43
N ALA A 286 5.17 3.41 -27.50
CA ALA A 286 4.43 2.15 -27.60
C ALA A 286 5.00 1.06 -26.68
N GLU A 287 6.32 0.87 -26.66
CA GLU A 287 6.98 -0.11 -25.78
C GLU A 287 6.72 0.21 -24.30
N GLN A 288 6.79 1.48 -23.91
CA GLN A 288 6.52 1.88 -22.53
C GLN A 288 5.03 1.71 -22.18
N ALA A 289 4.11 2.01 -23.10
CA ALA A 289 2.68 1.79 -22.90
C ALA A 289 2.33 0.30 -22.73
N GLU A 290 3.01 -0.60 -23.46
CA GLU A 290 2.86 -2.06 -23.29
C GLU A 290 3.28 -2.50 -21.89
N LEU A 291 4.42 -2.01 -21.40
CA LEU A 291 4.90 -2.27 -20.03
C LEU A 291 3.90 -1.81 -18.97
N ILE A 292 3.41 -0.57 -19.09
CA ILE A 292 2.41 -0.01 -18.18
C ILE A 292 1.14 -0.86 -18.17
N THR A 293 0.62 -1.20 -19.35
CA THR A 293 -0.59 -2.03 -19.51
C THR A 293 -0.43 -3.39 -18.86
N ALA A 294 0.72 -4.05 -19.07
CA ALA A 294 1.01 -5.35 -18.47
C ALA A 294 0.99 -5.29 -16.93
N VAL A 295 1.66 -4.30 -16.34
CA VAL A 295 1.69 -4.11 -14.89
C VAL A 295 0.30 -3.79 -14.34
N LYS A 296 -0.44 -2.88 -14.97
CA LYS A 296 -1.79 -2.49 -14.52
C LYS A 296 -2.82 -3.60 -14.65
N THR A 297 -2.67 -4.49 -15.63
CA THR A 297 -3.51 -5.68 -15.77
C THR A 297 -3.22 -6.70 -14.66
N ARG A 298 -1.96 -6.85 -14.28
CA ARG A 298 -1.51 -7.88 -13.32
C ARG A 298 -1.60 -7.44 -11.85
N ALA A 299 -1.51 -6.15 -11.58
CA ALA A 299 -1.51 -5.52 -10.25
C ALA A 299 -2.25 -4.16 -10.27
N PRO A 300 -3.56 -4.12 -10.57
CA PRO A 300 -4.34 -2.89 -10.74
C PRO A 300 -4.36 -1.98 -9.50
N GLY A 301 -4.21 -2.54 -8.30
CA GLY A 301 -4.17 -1.79 -7.05
C GLY A 301 -2.84 -1.09 -6.77
N VAL A 302 -1.73 -1.53 -7.38
CA VAL A 302 -0.42 -0.88 -7.23
C VAL A 302 -0.41 0.41 -8.03
N PHE A 303 -0.04 1.52 -7.39
CA PHE A 303 0.06 2.83 -8.04
C PHE A 303 1.27 2.86 -8.99
N LEU A 304 1.04 2.95 -10.30
CA LEU A 304 2.09 3.04 -11.30
C LEU A 304 2.32 4.51 -11.66
N ASN A 305 3.49 5.02 -11.29
CA ASN A 305 3.96 6.35 -11.63
C ASN A 305 4.89 6.27 -12.84
N ALA A 306 4.39 6.57 -14.03
CA ALA A 306 5.16 6.45 -15.26
C ALA A 306 6.15 7.61 -15.37
N ARG A 307 7.44 7.31 -15.29
CA ARG A 307 8.52 8.29 -15.38
C ARG A 307 8.87 8.55 -16.84
N ILE A 308 8.98 9.83 -17.18
CA ILE A 308 9.33 10.35 -18.50
C ILE A 308 10.67 11.08 -18.37
N ASP A 309 11.68 10.60 -19.08
CA ASP A 309 13.06 11.08 -18.97
C ASP A 309 13.48 12.05 -20.09
N THR A 310 12.52 12.56 -20.87
CA THR A 310 12.77 13.55 -21.93
C THR A 310 13.57 14.77 -21.43
N HIS A 311 13.17 15.35 -20.30
CA HIS A 311 13.89 16.49 -19.70
C HIS A 311 15.18 16.07 -19.00
N TRP A 312 15.17 14.92 -18.32
CA TRP A 312 16.33 14.41 -17.58
C TRP A 312 17.52 14.10 -18.51
N LEU A 313 17.22 13.52 -19.68
CA LEU A 313 18.22 13.20 -20.71
C LEU A 313 18.44 14.33 -21.72
N GLY A 314 17.59 15.36 -21.72
CA GLY A 314 17.62 16.43 -22.73
C GLY A 314 17.26 15.95 -24.12
N LEU A 315 16.39 14.93 -24.23
CA LEU A 315 16.00 14.27 -25.48
C LEU A 315 14.50 14.44 -25.71
N ALA A 316 14.15 14.94 -26.90
CA ALA A 316 12.76 15.12 -27.35
C ALA A 316 11.81 15.74 -26.28
N PRO A 317 12.20 16.84 -25.58
CA PRO A 317 11.33 17.48 -24.58
C PRO A 317 9.96 17.88 -25.13
N GLU A 318 9.87 18.18 -26.42
CA GLU A 318 8.61 18.45 -27.13
C GLU A 318 7.63 17.26 -27.16
N GLU A 319 8.11 16.02 -26.97
CA GLU A 319 7.29 14.80 -26.94
C GLU A 319 6.68 14.51 -25.56
N THR A 320 7.12 15.20 -24.50
CA THR A 320 6.77 14.88 -23.10
C THR A 320 5.26 14.78 -22.88
N ALA A 321 4.49 15.74 -23.41
CA ALA A 321 3.04 15.75 -23.26
C ALA A 321 2.34 14.63 -24.06
N ASP A 322 2.92 14.19 -25.19
CA ASP A 322 2.38 13.06 -25.95
C ASP A 322 2.62 11.73 -25.25
N ARG A 323 3.83 11.55 -24.71
CA ARG A 323 4.21 10.40 -23.88
C ARG A 323 3.32 10.31 -22.65
N ALA A 324 3.14 11.41 -21.93
CA ALA A 324 2.27 11.47 -20.75
C ALA A 324 0.84 11.01 -21.06
N ARG A 325 0.22 11.55 -22.13
CA ARG A 325 -1.13 11.13 -22.56
C ARG A 325 -1.20 9.64 -22.84
N ARG A 326 -0.25 9.09 -23.63
CA ARG A 326 -0.22 7.65 -23.94
C ARG A 326 -0.01 6.77 -22.72
N TYR A 327 0.78 7.22 -21.75
CA TYR A 327 1.05 6.47 -20.53
C TYR A 327 -0.17 6.47 -19.60
N VAL A 328 -0.89 7.58 -19.50
CA VAL A 328 -2.20 7.64 -18.83
C VAL A 328 -3.21 6.74 -19.53
N ASP A 329 -3.31 6.78 -20.87
CA ASP A 329 -4.21 5.92 -21.65
C ASP A 329 -3.88 4.42 -21.48
N ALA A 330 -2.61 4.08 -21.26
CA ALA A 330 -2.16 2.72 -20.94
C ALA A 330 -2.46 2.29 -19.49
N GLY A 331 -2.93 3.21 -18.65
CA GLY A 331 -3.37 2.94 -17.28
C GLY A 331 -2.44 3.46 -16.17
N ALA A 332 -1.43 4.27 -16.48
CA ALA A 332 -0.60 4.89 -15.45
C ALA A 332 -1.46 5.74 -14.49
N ASP A 333 -1.24 5.59 -13.19
CA ASP A 333 -2.00 6.30 -12.16
C ASP A 333 -1.48 7.73 -11.92
N GLY A 334 -0.22 7.97 -12.29
CA GLY A 334 0.45 9.26 -12.23
C GLY A 334 1.59 9.32 -13.24
N ILE A 335 2.06 10.55 -13.48
CA ILE A 335 3.18 10.82 -14.37
C ILE A 335 4.30 11.46 -13.56
N PHE A 336 5.55 11.09 -13.84
CA PHE A 336 6.73 11.71 -13.26
C PHE A 336 7.64 12.25 -14.35
N VAL A 337 7.81 13.57 -14.43
CA VAL A 337 8.78 14.16 -15.37
C VAL A 337 10.01 14.65 -14.62
N ALA A 338 11.10 13.89 -14.72
CA ALA A 338 12.36 14.22 -14.06
C ALA A 338 13.06 15.38 -14.79
N GLY A 339 13.48 16.41 -14.05
CA GLY A 339 14.12 17.61 -14.61
C GLY A 339 13.15 18.71 -15.09
N LEU A 340 11.83 18.50 -14.98
CA LEU A 340 10.82 19.50 -15.33
C LEU A 340 10.82 20.69 -14.35
N THR A 341 10.98 21.91 -14.87
CA THR A 341 11.05 23.14 -14.05
C THR A 341 10.23 24.31 -14.60
N ASP A 342 9.79 24.25 -15.87
CA ASP A 342 8.97 25.30 -16.48
C ASP A 342 7.53 25.26 -15.94
N PRO A 343 7.01 26.37 -15.37
CA PRO A 343 5.67 26.38 -14.77
C PRO A 343 4.54 26.08 -15.75
N ARG A 344 4.62 26.51 -17.01
CA ARG A 344 3.53 26.31 -17.98
C ARG A 344 3.45 24.85 -18.39
N GLU A 345 4.60 24.21 -18.58
CA GLU A 345 4.66 22.78 -18.85
C GLU A 345 4.18 21.96 -17.64
N ILE A 346 4.52 22.38 -16.41
CA ILE A 346 4.01 21.76 -15.17
C ILE A 346 2.48 21.83 -15.14
N GLU A 347 1.86 22.99 -15.34
CA GLU A 347 0.40 23.16 -15.35
C GLU A 347 -0.26 22.28 -16.42
N GLN A 348 0.33 22.24 -17.63
CA GLN A 348 -0.18 21.43 -18.73
C GLN A 348 -0.17 19.93 -18.40
N LEU A 349 0.92 19.43 -17.82
CA LEU A 349 1.08 18.01 -17.49
C LEU A 349 0.25 17.62 -16.26
N ALA A 350 0.14 18.50 -15.26
CA ALA A 350 -0.68 18.30 -14.08
C ALA A 350 -2.17 18.18 -14.39
N ALA A 351 -2.63 18.74 -15.51
CA ALA A 351 -4.01 18.58 -15.98
C ALA A 351 -4.32 17.18 -16.54
N LEU A 352 -3.31 16.36 -16.88
CA LEU A 352 -3.50 15.03 -17.47
C LEU A 352 -3.70 13.94 -16.42
N ALA A 353 -2.93 14.00 -15.33
CA ALA A 353 -2.90 13.02 -14.25
C ALA A 353 -2.15 13.61 -13.04
N PRO A 354 -2.21 12.97 -11.85
CA PRO A 354 -1.35 13.34 -10.73
C PRO A 354 0.12 13.44 -11.15
N LEU A 355 0.64 14.66 -11.18
CA LEU A 355 2.01 14.94 -11.59
C LEU A 355 2.95 14.86 -10.40
N ASN A 356 4.01 14.06 -10.56
CA ASN A 356 5.18 14.01 -9.72
C ASN A 356 6.32 14.83 -10.33
N VAL A 357 7.01 15.62 -9.52
CA VAL A 357 8.27 16.30 -9.89
C VAL A 357 9.31 16.07 -8.79
N LEU A 358 10.58 16.30 -9.11
CA LEU A 358 11.63 16.32 -8.09
C LEU A 358 11.57 17.61 -7.27
N ALA A 359 12.00 17.54 -6.01
CA ALA A 359 12.23 18.70 -5.17
C ALA A 359 13.16 19.70 -5.89
N GLN A 360 12.74 20.97 -5.91
CA GLN A 360 13.38 22.04 -6.67
C GLN A 360 13.27 23.37 -5.92
N GLN A 361 13.64 24.49 -6.57
CA GLN A 361 13.64 25.81 -5.94
C GLN A 361 12.25 26.25 -5.45
N ARG A 362 11.18 25.86 -6.16
CA ARG A 362 9.81 26.07 -5.71
C ARG A 362 9.47 25.16 -4.55
N THR A 363 8.83 25.73 -3.54
CA THR A 363 8.27 25.00 -2.41
C THR A 363 7.20 24.01 -2.87
N PRO A 364 6.92 22.95 -2.09
CA PRO A 364 5.81 22.04 -2.38
C PRO A 364 4.48 22.77 -2.56
N LYS A 365 4.23 23.82 -1.78
CA LYS A 365 3.01 24.63 -1.90
C LYS A 365 2.93 25.35 -3.25
N GLU A 366 3.98 26.05 -3.66
CA GLU A 366 4.04 26.73 -4.97
C GLU A 366 3.90 25.73 -6.13
N LEU A 367 4.43 24.52 -5.99
CA LEU A 367 4.22 23.46 -6.98
C LEU A 367 2.77 22.96 -6.98
N GLY A 368 2.14 22.86 -5.81
CA GLY A 368 0.72 22.53 -5.67
C GLY A 368 -0.21 23.55 -6.32
N GLU A 369 0.14 24.84 -6.27
CA GLU A 369 -0.57 25.92 -6.98
C GLU A 369 -0.51 25.74 -8.51
N LEU A 370 0.52 25.07 -9.04
CA LEU A 370 0.63 24.68 -10.45
C LEU A 370 -0.03 23.32 -10.76
N GLY A 371 -0.70 22.70 -9.79
CA GLY A 371 -1.42 21.43 -9.94
C GLY A 371 -0.60 20.16 -9.63
N VAL A 372 0.67 20.29 -9.25
CA VAL A 372 1.50 19.13 -8.84
C VAL A 372 0.82 18.38 -7.68
N LYS A 373 0.88 17.04 -7.71
CA LYS A 373 0.31 16.19 -6.65
C LYS A 373 1.33 15.41 -5.85
N ARG A 374 2.57 15.33 -6.34
CA ARG A 374 3.67 14.68 -5.62
C ARG A 374 4.99 15.42 -5.87
N VAL A 375 5.78 15.60 -4.81
CA VAL A 375 7.15 16.12 -4.87
C VAL A 375 8.07 15.07 -4.27
N SER A 376 8.83 14.38 -5.12
CA SER A 376 9.78 13.36 -4.68
C SER A 376 11.16 13.97 -4.40
N THR A 377 11.86 13.47 -3.39
CA THR A 377 13.24 13.92 -3.12
C THR A 377 14.28 13.26 -4.04
N GLY A 378 13.94 12.16 -4.72
CA GLY A 378 14.86 11.38 -5.53
C GLY A 378 16.12 11.01 -4.73
N SER A 379 17.29 11.15 -5.34
CA SER A 379 18.55 10.87 -4.65
C SER A 379 19.05 12.01 -3.73
N LEU A 380 18.29 13.09 -3.55
CA LEU A 380 18.71 14.26 -2.77
C LEU A 380 19.13 13.88 -1.34
N LEU A 381 18.30 13.08 -0.65
CA LEU A 381 18.57 12.72 0.75
C LEU A 381 19.81 11.84 0.89
N PHE A 382 20.03 10.89 -0.03
CA PHE A 382 21.23 10.07 -0.06
C PHE A 382 22.49 10.94 -0.25
N ARG A 383 22.47 11.85 -1.23
CA ARG A 383 23.59 12.75 -1.51
C ARG A 383 23.87 13.68 -0.33
N ALA A 384 22.83 14.20 0.32
CA ALA A 384 22.96 15.04 1.51
C ALA A 384 23.55 14.26 2.70
N ALA A 385 23.09 13.02 2.93
CA ALA A 385 23.63 12.16 3.97
C ALA A 385 25.10 11.79 3.72
N LEU A 386 25.47 11.48 2.47
CA LEU A 386 26.85 11.22 2.09
C LEU A 386 27.74 12.45 2.31
N HIS A 387 27.26 13.63 1.91
CA HIS A 387 27.97 14.89 2.16
C HIS A 387 28.18 15.13 3.67
N HIS A 388 27.13 14.96 4.48
CA HIS A 388 27.21 15.13 5.95
C HIS A 388 28.13 14.09 6.60
N THR A 389 28.19 12.87 6.07
CA THR A 389 29.11 11.81 6.53
C THR A 389 30.56 12.24 6.34
N VAL A 390 30.91 12.75 5.15
CA VAL A 390 32.25 13.26 4.85
C VAL A 390 32.57 14.48 5.72
N ALA A 391 31.67 15.47 5.77
CA ALA A 391 31.85 16.68 6.56
C ALA A 391 32.02 16.38 8.07
N THR A 392 31.31 15.38 8.60
CA THR A 392 31.47 14.93 9.99
C THR A 392 32.85 14.33 10.23
N ALA A 393 33.35 13.49 9.32
CA ALA A 393 34.68 12.91 9.43
C ALA A 393 35.78 13.99 9.36
N GLU A 394 35.62 15.00 8.50
CA GLU A 394 36.53 16.15 8.41
C GLU A 394 36.50 16.98 9.69
N ALA A 395 35.31 17.27 10.23
CA ALA A 395 35.18 17.99 11.49
C ALA A 395 35.90 17.26 12.63
N VAL A 396 35.76 15.94 12.75
CA VAL A 396 36.46 15.14 13.77
C VAL A 396 37.99 15.19 13.57
N ARG A 397 38.47 15.03 12.33
CA ARG A 397 39.90 15.16 11.99
C ARG A 397 40.47 16.52 12.43
N ASP A 398 39.68 17.57 12.27
CA ASP A 398 40.08 18.96 12.51
C ASP A 398 39.72 19.44 13.95
N GLY A 399 39.31 18.53 14.84
CA GLY A 399 39.06 18.80 16.27
C GLY A 399 37.69 19.42 16.60
N GLY A 400 36.75 19.41 15.65
CA GLY A 400 35.37 19.84 15.81
C GLY A 400 34.38 18.72 16.13
N THR A 401 33.09 19.05 16.10
CA THR A 401 31.96 18.13 16.33
C THR A 401 30.85 18.35 15.30
N ALA A 402 30.02 17.35 15.03
CA ALA A 402 28.86 17.47 14.16
C ALA A 402 27.60 16.86 14.81
N PRO A 403 26.40 17.38 14.51
CA PRO A 403 25.17 16.78 14.98
C PRO A 403 24.92 15.42 14.30
N ALA A 404 24.46 14.46 15.08
CA ALA A 404 24.08 13.12 14.63
C ALA A 404 23.00 12.55 15.56
N PHE A 405 22.24 11.56 15.06
CA PHE A 405 21.43 10.71 15.94
C PHE A 405 22.32 10.02 16.96
N SER A 406 21.81 9.83 18.18
CA SER A 406 22.49 9.02 19.18
C SER A 406 22.47 7.54 18.78
N TYR A 407 23.33 6.75 19.42
CA TYR A 407 23.32 5.30 19.25
C TYR A 407 21.96 4.69 19.61
N GLU A 408 21.32 5.20 20.67
CA GLU A 408 20.02 4.74 21.14
C GLU A 408 18.90 5.10 20.16
N ASP A 409 18.95 6.29 19.53
CA ASP A 409 17.99 6.69 18.50
C ASP A 409 18.01 5.69 17.33
N VAL A 410 19.20 5.35 16.82
CA VAL A 410 19.33 4.42 15.69
C VAL A 410 18.92 3.00 16.08
N GLN A 411 19.26 2.54 17.28
CA GLN A 411 18.79 1.24 17.78
C GLN A 411 17.27 1.20 17.95
N GLY A 412 16.66 2.32 18.35
CA GLY A 412 15.21 2.48 18.46
C GLY A 412 14.48 2.27 17.14
N LEU A 413 15.07 2.72 16.00
CA LEU A 413 14.49 2.53 14.66
C LEU A 413 14.41 1.05 14.23
N VAL A 414 15.24 0.18 14.82
CA VAL A 414 15.33 -1.25 14.46
C VAL A 414 14.58 -2.13 15.47
N SER A 415 14.27 -1.60 16.66
CA SER A 415 13.67 -2.36 17.76
C SER A 415 12.14 -2.56 17.60
N ARG A 416 11.64 -3.64 18.21
CA ARG A 416 10.30 -4.26 18.07
C ARG A 416 9.13 -3.29 17.79
N GLY A 417 8.39 -3.56 16.70
CA GLY A 417 7.14 -2.87 16.33
C GLY A 417 7.13 -2.32 14.90
N THR A 418 8.29 -2.20 14.26
CA THR A 418 8.45 -1.60 12.92
C THR A 418 8.17 -2.56 11.76
N ARG A 419 8.14 -3.87 12.02
CA ARG A 419 7.71 -4.88 11.03
C ARG A 419 6.34 -5.39 11.40
N SER A 420 5.48 -5.55 10.40
CA SER A 420 4.15 -6.14 10.58
C SER A 420 4.17 -7.53 11.23
N ALA A 421 5.33 -8.21 11.36
CA ALA A 421 5.43 -9.58 11.90
C ALA A 421 6.14 -9.73 13.27
N ALA A 422 6.35 -8.68 14.07
CA ALA A 422 6.96 -8.86 15.41
C ALA A 422 5.90 -9.10 16.50
N GLY A 423 5.41 -10.35 16.57
CA GLY A 423 4.50 -10.87 17.60
C GLY A 423 3.82 -12.14 17.17
#